data_AF-A0A8T3RHZ5-F1
#
_entry.id   AF-A0A8T3RHZ5-F1
#
_cell.length_a   1.000
_cell.length_b   1.000
_cell.length_c   1.000
_cell.angle_alpha   90.00
_cell.angle_beta   90.00
_cell.angle_gamma   90.00
#
_symmetry.space_group_name_H-M   'P 1'
#
loop_
_entity.id
_entity.type
_entity.pdbx_description
1 polymer ?
#
loop_
_entity_poly.entity_id
_entity_poly.type
_entity_poly.pdbx_seq_one_letter_code
_entity_poly.pdbx_strand_id
1 'polypeptide(L)'
;PVFCRRLAKAADAYINSTWKTVLLGTTGTGGKAVFALDVTAPDSFGSSNVLWEISTTTSSTPSNINDSTGVAGFRNNLGYTLPQPSLVRMSDGSWAAIVANGYGSVNNKAVLYIIDAATGNLIRSIDTKAGSSTAGSENGLSTPIALDVDNDRITDYIYAGDLKGNLWKFDVTNSTPSQWDVAYKSGSTPKPLYVACILSSTPCASANLQPITAKPQVGKVGAGQTGGLMVYFGTGKYFESADISTTQTQTFYGIWDKCDKTSSAGCDGQVSGRGSLQQQAITQELAQGGFNLRLTSNCTVNYGSTPLSGAVSAPCSTTANRLGWYMDFIQPGSSNLPANSDLGERIVSAPILRDGRIIFTTLIPSTDPCTFGGTGWLMELGSTSGQRLGWAPWDINGDGKIDSNDLVTSGGSSVAPSGKQSKVGIIKAPGIISAGTQEYKYTSGSTGSLEVTLESAGISSGRKAWRQLR
;
A
#
# COMPACT_ATOMS: atom_id res chain seq x y z
N PRO A 1 23.27 1.63 7.66
CA PRO A 1 22.97 0.42 6.86
C PRO A 1 21.66 -0.25 7.33
N VAL A 2 20.52 0.29 6.93
CA VAL A 2 19.19 -0.26 7.26
C VAL A 2 18.28 0.03 6.06
N PHE A 3 17.41 -0.91 5.71
CA PHE A 3 16.60 -0.97 4.48
C PHE A 3 17.22 -1.69 3.29
N CYS A 4 17.48 -2.99 3.44
CA CYS A 4 17.23 -3.91 2.34
C CYS A 4 15.71 -3.87 2.06
N ARG A 5 15.26 -2.98 1.18
CA ARG A 5 13.93 -3.10 0.55
C ARG A 5 13.97 -4.31 -0.38
N ARG A 6 12.82 -4.90 -0.70
CA ARG A 6 12.71 -5.88 -1.78
C ARG A 6 12.88 -5.15 -3.11
N LEU A 7 14.12 -4.81 -3.45
CA LEU A 7 14.51 -4.07 -4.66
C LEU A 7 14.50 -4.97 -5.90
N ALA A 8 14.43 -6.29 -5.70
CA ALA A 8 14.24 -7.27 -6.76
C ALA A 8 12.92 -8.04 -6.56
N LYS A 9 12.33 -8.47 -7.67
CA LYS A 9 11.16 -9.36 -7.72
C LYS A 9 11.36 -10.36 -8.85
N ALA A 10 11.35 -11.65 -8.52
CA ALA A 10 11.31 -12.72 -9.51
C ALA A 10 9.85 -13.14 -9.77
N ALA A 11 9.51 -13.39 -11.03
CA ALA A 11 8.23 -13.92 -11.46
C ALA A 11 8.37 -14.60 -12.83
N ASP A 12 7.45 -15.50 -13.16
CA ASP A 12 7.46 -16.15 -14.46
C ASP A 12 6.76 -15.29 -15.52
N ALA A 13 7.32 -15.26 -16.73
CA ALA A 13 6.75 -14.63 -17.91
C ALA A 13 6.92 -15.53 -19.13
N TYR A 14 5.97 -15.43 -20.07
CA TYR A 14 6.02 -16.14 -21.33
C TYR A 14 6.65 -15.24 -22.40
N ILE A 15 7.93 -15.46 -22.69
CA ILE A 15 8.76 -14.62 -23.55
C ILE A 15 9.31 -15.48 -24.70
N ASN A 16 9.22 -14.99 -25.93
CA ASN A 16 9.74 -15.67 -27.13
C ASN A 16 9.28 -17.14 -27.23
N SER A 17 8.00 -17.39 -26.98
CA SER A 17 7.38 -18.72 -26.99
C SER A 17 7.90 -19.71 -25.93
N THR A 18 8.51 -19.22 -24.85
CA THR A 18 8.99 -20.04 -23.74
C THR A 18 8.68 -19.40 -22.39
N TRP A 19 8.42 -20.21 -21.37
CA TRP A 19 8.34 -19.71 -19.99
C TRP A 19 9.74 -19.42 -19.47
N LYS A 20 9.90 -18.25 -18.86
CA LYS A 20 11.14 -17.75 -18.26
C LYS A 20 10.85 -17.27 -16.85
N THR A 21 11.76 -17.50 -15.92
CA THR A 21 11.75 -16.80 -14.63
C THR A 21 12.56 -15.52 -14.77
N VAL A 22 11.88 -14.37 -14.72
CA VAL A 22 12.50 -13.06 -14.87
C VAL A 22 12.64 -12.39 -13.52
N LEU A 23 13.84 -11.90 -13.22
CA LEU A 23 14.12 -11.05 -12.07
C LEU A 23 14.14 -9.59 -12.54
N LEU A 24 13.16 -8.81 -12.08
CA LEU A 24 13.17 -7.36 -12.20
C LEU A 24 13.87 -6.76 -10.99
N GLY A 25 14.81 -5.85 -11.21
CA GLY A 25 15.59 -5.22 -10.16
C GLY A 25 15.66 -3.70 -10.28
N THR A 26 15.91 -3.05 -9.14
CA THR A 26 16.12 -1.60 -9.04
C THR A 26 17.39 -1.30 -8.26
N THR A 27 17.97 -0.11 -8.49
CA THR A 27 19.21 0.32 -7.82
C THR A 27 18.97 1.01 -6.47
N GLY A 28 17.71 1.17 -6.07
CA GLY A 28 17.34 1.77 -4.79
C GLY A 28 17.86 3.20 -4.66
N THR A 29 18.69 3.46 -3.64
CA THR A 29 19.33 4.78 -3.42
C THR A 29 20.68 4.93 -4.12
N GLY A 30 21.24 3.85 -4.70
CA GLY A 30 22.58 3.87 -5.31
C GLY A 30 22.61 4.49 -6.70
N GLY A 31 21.46 4.54 -7.39
CA GLY A 31 21.36 5.11 -8.72
C GLY A 31 19.91 5.26 -9.17
N LYS A 32 19.75 5.77 -10.40
CA LYS A 32 18.46 5.95 -11.07
C LYS A 32 18.36 4.98 -12.23
N ALA A 33 18.12 3.71 -11.90
CA ALA A 33 18.10 2.64 -12.90
C ALA A 33 17.19 1.47 -12.50
N VAL A 34 16.73 0.75 -13.50
CA VAL A 34 16.00 -0.53 -13.41
C VAL A 34 16.57 -1.52 -14.42
N PHE A 35 16.47 -2.80 -14.12
CA PHE A 35 17.00 -3.85 -14.99
C PHE A 35 16.15 -5.11 -14.92
N ALA A 36 16.31 -5.98 -15.91
CA ALA A 36 15.72 -7.31 -15.93
C ALA A 36 16.74 -8.38 -16.30
N LEU A 37 16.67 -9.52 -15.61
CA LEU A 37 17.52 -10.68 -15.80
C LEU A 37 16.66 -11.93 -16.06
N ASP A 38 17.09 -12.80 -16.97
CA ASP A 38 16.59 -14.16 -17.09
C ASP A 38 17.32 -15.05 -16.07
N VAL A 39 16.61 -15.43 -15.00
CA VAL A 39 17.14 -16.28 -13.93
C VAL A 39 16.54 -17.69 -13.96
N THR A 40 16.04 -18.13 -15.13
CA THR A 40 15.43 -19.46 -15.30
C THR A 40 16.40 -20.59 -14.95
N ALA A 41 17.68 -20.43 -15.28
CA ALA A 41 18.75 -21.38 -14.99
C ALA A 41 19.88 -20.67 -14.21
N PRO A 42 19.75 -20.55 -12.88
CA PRO A 42 20.68 -19.74 -12.07
C PRO A 42 22.11 -20.27 -12.09
N ASP A 43 22.30 -21.58 -12.21
CA ASP A 43 23.62 -22.22 -12.22
C ASP A 43 24.44 -21.93 -13.50
N SER A 44 23.78 -21.50 -14.57
CA SER A 44 24.40 -21.17 -15.86
C SER A 44 24.25 -19.69 -16.23
N PHE A 45 24.05 -18.83 -15.23
CA PHE A 45 23.85 -17.40 -15.48
C PHE A 45 25.09 -16.73 -16.05
N GLY A 46 24.92 -15.95 -17.13
CA GLY A 46 25.98 -15.19 -17.79
C GLY A 46 25.48 -13.89 -18.43
N SER A 47 26.35 -13.21 -19.17
CA SER A 47 26.03 -11.92 -19.79
C SER A 47 24.84 -11.96 -20.75
N SER A 48 24.61 -13.11 -21.42
CA SER A 48 23.45 -13.34 -22.28
C SER A 48 22.11 -13.41 -21.53
N ASN A 49 22.14 -13.53 -20.21
CA ASN A 49 20.94 -13.55 -19.36
C ASN A 49 20.53 -12.16 -18.87
N VAL A 50 21.30 -11.11 -19.17
CA VAL A 50 20.87 -9.73 -18.94
C VAL A 50 19.90 -9.36 -20.06
N LEU A 51 18.62 -9.19 -19.73
CA LEU A 51 17.60 -8.86 -20.73
C LEU A 51 17.71 -7.40 -21.14
N TRP A 52 17.80 -6.49 -20.16
CA TRP A 52 17.96 -5.06 -20.40
C TRP A 52 18.31 -4.31 -19.12
N GLU A 53 18.88 -3.12 -19.30
CA GLU A 53 19.09 -2.11 -18.26
C GLU A 53 18.62 -0.75 -18.78
N ILE A 54 17.89 -0.01 -17.95
CA ILE A 54 17.38 1.32 -18.24
C ILE A 54 17.80 2.28 -17.14
N SER A 55 18.35 3.43 -17.52
CA SER A 55 18.80 4.49 -16.64
C SER A 55 18.44 5.86 -17.21
N THR A 56 18.89 6.94 -16.55
CA THR A 56 18.73 8.31 -17.06
C THR A 56 19.52 8.59 -18.35
N THR A 57 20.42 7.68 -18.77
CA THR A 57 21.26 7.85 -19.95
C THR A 57 21.19 6.67 -20.92
N THR A 58 20.65 5.52 -20.51
CA THR A 58 20.64 4.27 -21.29
C THR A 58 19.24 3.64 -21.32
N SER A 59 18.82 3.15 -22.49
CA SER A 59 17.51 2.52 -22.73
C SER A 59 17.60 1.66 -23.98
N SER A 60 16.84 0.55 -24.05
CA SER A 60 16.76 -0.30 -25.24
C SER A 60 16.33 0.46 -26.50
N THR A 61 15.54 1.53 -26.33
CA THR A 61 15.24 2.49 -27.41
C THR A 61 15.80 3.87 -27.02
N PRO A 62 16.84 4.40 -27.71
CA PRO A 62 17.47 5.67 -27.35
C PRO A 62 16.52 6.88 -27.38
N SER A 63 15.48 6.87 -28.22
CA SER A 63 14.48 7.95 -28.27
C SER A 63 13.67 8.10 -26.98
N ASN A 64 13.57 7.05 -26.16
CA ASN A 64 12.84 7.09 -24.89
C ASN A 64 13.65 7.75 -23.75
N ILE A 65 14.91 8.11 -24.00
CA ILE A 65 15.73 8.82 -23.01
C ILE A 65 15.23 10.25 -22.80
N ASN A 66 14.90 10.94 -23.88
CA ASN A 66 14.48 12.34 -23.82
C ASN A 66 12.95 12.46 -23.82
N ASP A 67 12.44 13.55 -23.27
CA ASP A 67 11.01 13.87 -23.34
C ASP A 67 10.59 14.13 -24.79
N SER A 68 9.43 13.61 -25.19
CA SER A 68 8.80 13.89 -26.49
C SER A 68 7.28 13.95 -26.35
N THR A 69 6.58 14.32 -27.42
CA THR A 69 5.11 14.31 -27.41
C THR A 69 4.60 12.92 -27.03
N GLY A 70 3.85 12.82 -25.94
CA GLY A 70 3.31 11.56 -25.42
C GLY A 70 4.30 10.66 -24.67
N VAL A 71 5.57 11.06 -24.50
CA VAL A 71 6.60 10.27 -23.80
C VAL A 71 7.27 11.11 -22.71
N ALA A 72 7.17 10.65 -21.46
CA ALA A 72 7.94 11.19 -20.35
C ALA A 72 9.27 10.43 -20.24
N GLY A 73 10.31 10.93 -20.89
CA GLY A 73 11.58 10.23 -21.08
C GLY A 73 12.35 9.99 -19.78
N PHE A 74 13.20 8.96 -19.78
CA PHE A 74 13.89 8.52 -18.56
C PHE A 74 14.88 9.55 -18.00
N ARG A 75 15.55 10.36 -18.85
CA ARG A 75 16.58 11.33 -18.42
C ARG A 75 16.10 12.26 -17.33
N ASN A 76 14.91 12.81 -17.51
CA ASN A 76 14.40 13.85 -16.61
C ASN A 76 13.36 13.30 -15.63
N ASN A 77 12.72 12.18 -15.93
CA ASN A 77 11.59 11.70 -15.12
C ASN A 77 11.92 10.45 -14.30
N LEU A 78 13.00 9.71 -14.58
CA LEU A 78 13.44 8.61 -13.71
C LEU A 78 14.16 9.17 -12.46
N GLY A 79 13.76 8.69 -11.29
CA GLY A 79 14.33 9.02 -9.99
C GLY A 79 15.03 7.82 -9.35
N TYR A 80 15.29 7.92 -8.05
CA TYR A 80 15.75 6.80 -7.22
C TYR A 80 14.65 5.75 -7.14
N THR A 81 14.92 4.57 -7.67
CA THR A 81 13.95 3.49 -7.88
C THR A 81 13.78 2.64 -6.62
N LEU A 82 13.38 3.30 -5.53
CA LEU A 82 12.93 2.65 -4.29
C LEU A 82 11.62 1.86 -4.42
N PRO A 83 10.67 2.23 -5.32
CA PRO A 83 9.49 1.43 -5.60
C PRO A 83 9.84 0.05 -6.17
N GLN A 84 9.15 -0.99 -5.72
CA GLN A 84 9.33 -2.34 -6.27
C GLN A 84 8.57 -2.48 -7.61
N PRO A 85 9.20 -3.00 -8.68
CA PRO A 85 8.52 -3.26 -9.94
C PRO A 85 7.62 -4.50 -9.87
N SER A 86 6.68 -4.63 -10.81
CA SER A 86 5.88 -5.84 -10.99
C SER A 86 5.95 -6.35 -12.41
N LEU A 87 6.14 -7.67 -12.56
CA LEU A 87 6.04 -8.35 -13.85
C LEU A 87 4.61 -8.86 -14.01
N VAL A 88 3.96 -8.49 -15.11
CA VAL A 88 2.54 -8.78 -15.36
C VAL A 88 2.26 -9.07 -16.83
N ARG A 89 1.10 -9.65 -17.11
CA ARG A 89 0.54 -9.80 -18.45
C ARG A 89 -0.37 -8.62 -18.77
N MET A 90 -0.23 -8.05 -19.95
CA MET A 90 -0.97 -6.88 -20.43
C MET A 90 -2.01 -7.25 -21.51
N SER A 91 -2.99 -6.36 -21.71
CA SER A 91 -4.12 -6.50 -22.64
C SER A 91 -3.72 -6.43 -24.11
N ASP A 92 -2.54 -5.90 -24.43
CA ASP A 92 -1.93 -5.95 -25.76
C ASP A 92 -1.25 -7.30 -26.06
N GLY A 93 -1.23 -8.22 -25.08
CA GLY A 93 -0.62 -9.54 -25.19
C GLY A 93 0.85 -9.61 -24.74
N SER A 94 1.47 -8.48 -24.39
CA SER A 94 2.85 -8.44 -23.89
C SER A 94 2.94 -8.88 -22.44
N TRP A 95 4.13 -9.38 -22.06
CA TRP A 95 4.54 -9.42 -20.66
C TRP A 95 5.33 -8.14 -20.38
N ALA A 96 4.98 -7.41 -19.33
CA ALA A 96 5.55 -6.10 -19.05
C ALA A 96 6.01 -5.95 -17.60
N ALA A 97 7.09 -5.19 -17.43
CA ALA A 97 7.52 -4.62 -16.17
C ALA A 97 6.76 -3.30 -15.92
N ILE A 98 5.99 -3.26 -14.84
CA ILE A 98 5.35 -2.07 -14.30
C ILE A 98 6.32 -1.41 -13.34
N VAL A 99 6.79 -0.22 -13.70
CA VAL A 99 7.83 0.51 -12.99
C VAL A 99 7.31 1.91 -12.64
N ALA A 100 7.29 2.23 -11.35
CA ALA A 100 7.10 3.61 -10.92
C ALA A 100 8.42 4.36 -11.01
N ASN A 101 8.39 5.64 -11.42
CA ASN A 101 9.60 6.41 -11.68
C ASN A 101 10.47 6.68 -10.44
N GLY A 102 9.90 6.52 -9.23
CA GLY A 102 10.63 6.77 -8.00
C GLY A 102 10.84 8.26 -7.73
N TYR A 103 11.78 8.57 -6.83
CA TYR A 103 11.84 9.88 -6.17
C TYR A 103 13.06 10.70 -6.59
N GLY A 104 12.98 12.03 -6.54
CA GLY A 104 14.10 12.91 -6.89
C GLY A 104 14.49 12.86 -8.36
N SER A 105 13.52 12.68 -9.26
CA SER A 105 13.69 12.88 -10.70
C SER A 105 13.91 14.37 -11.01
N VAL A 106 14.55 14.71 -12.14
CA VAL A 106 14.85 16.12 -12.49
C VAL A 106 13.57 16.95 -12.62
N ASN A 107 12.56 16.39 -13.27
CA ASN A 107 11.27 17.06 -13.47
C ASN A 107 10.36 16.96 -12.24
N ASN A 108 10.73 16.19 -11.21
CA ASN A 108 9.98 16.08 -9.96
C ASN A 108 8.51 15.66 -10.18
N LYS A 109 8.24 14.86 -11.22
CA LYS A 109 6.90 14.37 -11.58
C LYS A 109 6.69 12.95 -11.11
N ALA A 110 5.44 12.55 -10.93
CA ALA A 110 5.05 11.15 -10.79
C ALA A 110 4.71 10.55 -12.18
N VAL A 111 5.42 9.48 -12.55
CA VAL A 111 5.28 8.83 -13.86
C VAL A 111 5.24 7.31 -13.66
N LEU A 112 4.28 6.65 -14.34
CA LEU A 112 4.24 5.19 -14.47
C LEU A 112 4.87 4.77 -15.80
N TYR A 113 5.76 3.79 -15.76
CA TYR A 113 6.38 3.18 -16.93
C TYR A 113 5.88 1.73 -17.09
N ILE A 114 5.50 1.39 -18.31
CA ILE A 114 5.13 0.04 -18.73
C ILE A 114 6.15 -0.35 -19.80
N ILE A 115 7.01 -1.31 -19.46
CA ILE A 115 8.21 -1.67 -20.22
C ILE A 115 8.08 -3.12 -20.64
N ASP A 116 8.28 -3.43 -21.90
CA ASP A 116 8.26 -4.81 -22.40
C ASP A 116 9.32 -5.65 -21.67
N ALA A 117 8.90 -6.76 -21.07
CA ALA A 117 9.76 -7.55 -20.19
C ALA A 117 10.88 -8.26 -20.95
N ALA A 118 10.71 -8.55 -22.23
CA ALA A 118 11.69 -9.26 -23.04
C ALA A 118 12.77 -8.32 -23.59
N THR A 119 12.36 -7.13 -24.03
CA THR A 119 13.20 -6.23 -24.83
C THR A 119 13.63 -4.96 -24.10
N GLY A 120 12.94 -4.58 -23.03
CA GLY A 120 13.16 -3.31 -22.34
C GLY A 120 12.63 -2.10 -23.11
N ASN A 121 11.89 -2.33 -24.21
CA ASN A 121 11.25 -1.25 -24.94
C ASN A 121 10.13 -0.64 -24.11
N LEU A 122 10.02 0.69 -24.13
CA LEU A 122 8.92 1.39 -23.46
C LEU A 122 7.63 1.18 -24.26
N ILE A 123 6.66 0.48 -23.69
CA ILE A 123 5.32 0.32 -24.27
C ILE A 123 4.52 1.61 -24.02
N ARG A 124 4.55 2.09 -22.77
CA ARG A 124 3.85 3.32 -22.40
C ARG A 124 4.50 4.01 -21.20
N SER A 125 4.63 5.32 -21.26
CA SER A 125 4.81 6.17 -20.08
C SER A 125 3.55 6.98 -19.82
N ILE A 126 3.05 6.97 -18.58
CA ILE A 126 1.88 7.73 -18.17
C ILE A 126 2.31 8.77 -17.13
N ASP A 127 2.37 10.03 -17.53
CA ASP A 127 2.67 11.19 -16.68
C ASP A 127 1.38 11.68 -16.01
N THR A 128 1.32 11.59 -14.67
CA THR A 128 0.13 12.00 -13.90
C THR A 128 -0.07 13.51 -13.88
N LYS A 129 0.91 14.29 -14.39
CA LYS A 129 0.99 15.75 -14.34
C LYS A 129 1.08 16.32 -12.92
N ALA A 130 1.26 15.46 -11.91
CA ALA A 130 1.47 15.90 -10.53
C ALA A 130 2.95 16.05 -10.21
N GLY A 131 3.29 17.24 -9.72
CA GLY A 131 4.67 17.66 -9.45
C GLY A 131 5.26 18.46 -10.62
N SER A 132 6.35 19.18 -10.34
CA SER A 132 7.06 19.98 -11.33
C SER A 132 8.48 20.27 -10.84
N SER A 133 9.35 20.72 -11.74
CA SER A 133 10.70 21.19 -11.42
C SER A 133 10.73 22.45 -10.53
N THR A 134 9.58 22.99 -10.16
CA THR A 134 9.47 24.10 -9.20
C THR A 134 9.79 23.60 -7.79
N ALA A 135 10.62 24.32 -7.04
CA ALA A 135 10.94 24.00 -5.65
C ALA A 135 9.65 23.87 -4.80
N GLY A 136 9.60 22.86 -3.93
CA GLY A 136 8.41 22.55 -3.13
C GLY A 136 7.32 21.80 -3.91
N SER A 137 7.58 21.45 -5.18
CA SER A 137 6.69 20.64 -6.01
C SER A 137 7.24 19.25 -6.31
N GLU A 138 8.21 18.79 -5.53
CA GLU A 138 8.80 17.46 -5.60
C GLU A 138 7.72 16.38 -5.52
N ASN A 139 7.79 15.42 -6.45
CA ASN A 139 6.92 14.27 -6.47
C ASN A 139 7.65 13.07 -7.08
N GLY A 140 7.02 11.91 -6.98
CA GLY A 140 7.50 10.66 -7.55
C GLY A 140 6.53 9.54 -7.22
N LEU A 141 6.27 8.68 -8.21
CA LEU A 141 5.31 7.60 -8.05
C LEU A 141 5.91 6.49 -7.18
N SER A 142 5.11 5.92 -6.29
CA SER A 142 5.49 4.87 -5.36
C SER A 142 5.13 3.47 -5.88
N THR A 143 5.41 2.43 -5.08
CA THR A 143 5.24 1.02 -5.48
C THR A 143 3.82 0.75 -5.99
N PRO A 144 3.65 0.35 -7.26
CA PRO A 144 2.34 0.06 -7.81
C PRO A 144 1.83 -1.34 -7.42
N ILE A 145 0.52 -1.51 -7.46
CA ILE A 145 -0.15 -2.81 -7.48
C ILE A 145 -0.97 -2.94 -8.76
N ALA A 146 -0.69 -3.99 -9.54
CA ALA A 146 -1.41 -4.35 -10.75
C ALA A 146 -2.50 -5.38 -10.41
N LEU A 147 -3.67 -5.23 -11.01
CA LEU A 147 -4.85 -6.03 -10.72
C LEU A 147 -5.45 -6.60 -11.99
N ASP A 148 -5.85 -7.86 -11.87
CA ASP A 148 -6.78 -8.57 -12.75
C ASP A 148 -8.11 -8.64 -11.96
N VAL A 149 -9.17 -8.04 -12.49
CA VAL A 149 -10.46 -7.94 -11.79
C VAL A 149 -11.50 -8.95 -12.28
N ASP A 150 -11.29 -9.61 -13.43
CA ASP A 150 -12.21 -10.59 -14.01
C ASP A 150 -11.65 -12.02 -14.08
N ASN A 151 -10.41 -12.23 -13.62
CA ASN A 151 -9.68 -13.49 -13.54
C ASN A 151 -9.27 -14.10 -14.90
N ASP A 152 -9.05 -13.26 -15.92
CA ASP A 152 -8.51 -13.70 -17.21
C ASP A 152 -6.97 -13.77 -17.25
N ARG A 153 -6.30 -13.43 -16.13
CA ARG A 153 -4.85 -13.32 -15.92
C ARG A 153 -4.20 -12.16 -16.67
N ILE A 154 -4.98 -11.18 -17.10
CA ILE A 154 -4.54 -9.95 -17.76
C ILE A 154 -4.73 -8.79 -16.78
N THR A 155 -3.78 -7.85 -16.78
CA THR A 155 -3.88 -6.66 -15.94
C THR A 155 -4.90 -5.69 -16.52
N ASP A 156 -5.87 -5.29 -15.69
CA ASP A 156 -6.90 -4.31 -16.01
C ASP A 156 -6.57 -2.92 -15.43
N TYR A 157 -6.15 -2.90 -14.17
CA TYR A 157 -5.93 -1.68 -13.42
C TYR A 157 -4.62 -1.70 -12.67
N ILE A 158 -4.04 -0.52 -12.50
CA ILE A 158 -2.86 -0.31 -11.67
C ILE A 158 -3.17 0.80 -10.67
N TYR A 159 -2.87 0.57 -9.39
CA TYR A 159 -2.95 1.61 -8.35
C TYR A 159 -1.57 1.93 -7.82
N ALA A 160 -1.30 3.21 -7.59
CA ALA A 160 -0.05 3.66 -6.98
C ALA A 160 -0.26 4.97 -6.22
N GLY A 161 0.41 5.09 -5.07
CA GLY A 161 0.53 6.37 -4.36
C GLY A 161 1.67 7.22 -4.92
N ASP A 162 1.76 8.49 -4.48
CA ASP A 162 2.92 9.34 -4.73
C ASP A 162 3.32 10.16 -3.47
N LEU A 163 4.44 10.89 -3.57
CA LEU A 163 4.96 11.70 -2.45
C LEU A 163 4.06 12.90 -2.10
N LYS A 164 3.15 13.28 -2.98
CA LYS A 164 2.14 14.31 -2.75
C LYS A 164 0.82 13.74 -2.21
N GLY A 165 0.79 12.47 -1.81
CA GLY A 165 -0.38 11.86 -1.19
C GLY A 165 -1.50 11.54 -2.17
N ASN A 166 -1.26 11.64 -3.47
CA ASN A 166 -2.23 11.24 -4.46
C ASN A 166 -2.24 9.71 -4.57
N LEU A 167 -3.42 9.11 -4.51
CA LEU A 167 -3.66 7.73 -4.90
C LEU A 167 -4.19 7.69 -6.33
N TRP A 168 -3.36 7.24 -7.26
CA TRP A 168 -3.68 7.14 -8.67
C TRP A 168 -4.26 5.77 -9.01
N LYS A 169 -5.18 5.77 -9.99
CA LYS A 169 -5.63 4.59 -10.74
C LYS A 169 -5.27 4.80 -12.20
N PHE A 170 -4.69 3.79 -12.81
CA PHE A 170 -4.40 3.74 -14.24
C PHE A 170 -5.28 2.66 -14.88
N ASP A 171 -5.93 3.01 -15.99
CA ASP A 171 -6.71 2.08 -16.80
C ASP A 171 -5.84 1.53 -17.93
N VAL A 172 -5.62 0.22 -17.91
CA VAL A 172 -4.85 -0.52 -18.90
C VAL A 172 -5.69 -1.63 -19.57
N THR A 173 -7.01 -1.54 -19.48
CA THR A 173 -7.95 -2.56 -20.00
C THR A 173 -7.98 -2.63 -21.53
N ASN A 174 -7.69 -1.52 -22.22
CA ASN A 174 -7.77 -1.44 -23.67
C ASN A 174 -6.62 -2.21 -24.34
N SER A 175 -6.86 -2.96 -25.40
CA SER A 175 -5.81 -3.72 -26.11
C SER A 175 -4.78 -2.85 -26.86
N THR A 176 -5.06 -1.54 -27.03
CA THR A 176 -4.18 -0.57 -27.67
C THR A 176 -3.44 0.25 -26.61
N PRO A 177 -2.10 0.11 -26.47
CA PRO A 177 -1.35 0.77 -25.39
C PRO A 177 -1.41 2.30 -25.35
N SER A 178 -1.62 2.95 -26.49
CA SER A 178 -1.76 4.42 -26.54
C SER A 178 -3.04 4.93 -25.86
N GLN A 179 -4.01 4.05 -25.61
CA GLN A 179 -5.25 4.35 -24.89
C GLN A 179 -5.13 4.09 -23.38
N TRP A 180 -4.03 3.52 -22.92
CA TRP A 180 -3.73 3.42 -21.48
C TRP A 180 -3.40 4.78 -20.90
N ASP A 181 -4.07 5.12 -19.80
CA ASP A 181 -3.94 6.43 -19.16
C ASP A 181 -4.38 6.40 -17.69
N VAL A 182 -4.25 7.53 -16.98
CA VAL A 182 -4.90 7.74 -15.68
C VAL A 182 -6.41 7.60 -15.85
N ALA A 183 -7.04 6.80 -15.00
CA ALA A 183 -8.45 6.44 -15.11
C ALA A 183 -9.38 7.63 -14.81
N TYR A 184 -9.06 8.40 -13.77
CA TYR A 184 -9.85 9.57 -13.36
C TYR A 184 -9.33 10.84 -14.04
N LYS A 185 -10.22 11.62 -14.65
CA LYS A 185 -9.87 12.87 -15.34
C LYS A 185 -10.95 13.93 -15.17
N SER A 186 -10.53 15.19 -15.26
CA SER A 186 -11.43 16.33 -15.50
C SER A 186 -11.05 16.93 -16.85
N GLY A 187 -11.87 16.69 -17.87
CA GLY A 187 -11.47 16.89 -19.27
C GLY A 187 -10.24 16.05 -19.61
N SER A 188 -9.17 16.68 -20.10
CA SER A 188 -7.88 16.03 -20.36
C SER A 188 -6.91 16.03 -19.17
N THR A 189 -7.32 16.60 -18.02
CA THR A 189 -6.44 16.73 -16.85
C THR A 189 -6.57 15.50 -15.95
N PRO A 190 -5.49 14.73 -15.73
CA PRO A 190 -5.50 13.61 -14.80
C PRO A 190 -5.89 14.03 -13.38
N LYS A 191 -6.67 13.19 -12.70
CA LYS A 191 -7.03 13.33 -11.30
C LYS A 191 -6.72 12.03 -10.55
N PRO A 192 -6.33 12.09 -9.27
CA PRO A 192 -6.21 10.90 -8.47
C PRO A 192 -7.60 10.40 -8.05
N LEU A 193 -7.68 9.12 -7.65
CA LEU A 193 -8.85 8.56 -6.98
C LEU A 193 -9.08 9.23 -5.62
N TYR A 194 -7.99 9.55 -4.90
CA TYR A 194 -8.02 10.21 -3.60
C TYR A 194 -6.75 11.04 -3.37
N VAL A 195 -6.86 12.10 -2.56
CA VAL A 195 -5.70 12.87 -2.06
C VAL A 195 -5.67 12.74 -0.55
N ALA A 196 -4.62 12.08 -0.04
CA ALA A 196 -4.37 11.94 1.38
C ALA A 196 -3.97 13.29 1.99
N CYS A 197 -4.79 13.76 2.91
CA CYS A 197 -4.68 15.05 3.56
C CYS A 197 -5.00 14.90 5.04
N ILE A 198 -4.27 15.57 5.93
CA ILE A 198 -4.57 15.57 7.37
C ILE A 198 -5.89 16.29 7.65
N LEU A 199 -6.18 17.35 6.90
CA LEU A 199 -7.38 18.15 7.08
C LEU A 199 -8.49 17.71 6.11
N SER A 200 -9.72 18.08 6.45
CA SER A 200 -10.89 17.86 5.59
C SER A 200 -10.99 18.86 4.43
N SER A 201 -10.11 19.88 4.37
CA SER A 201 -10.15 20.93 3.35
C SER A 201 -9.75 20.42 1.96
N THR A 202 -10.49 20.87 0.95
CA THR A 202 -10.28 20.54 -0.46
C THR A 202 -10.22 21.85 -1.28
N PRO A 203 -9.16 22.13 -2.05
CA PRO A 203 -7.96 21.32 -2.22
C PRO A 203 -7.09 21.28 -0.95
N CYS A 204 -6.34 20.19 -0.78
CA CYS A 204 -5.43 20.05 0.34
C CYS A 204 -4.22 20.99 0.18
N ALA A 205 -3.88 21.74 1.22
CA ALA A 205 -2.68 22.56 1.23
C ALA A 205 -1.42 21.69 1.31
N SER A 206 -0.32 22.11 0.67
CA SER A 206 0.92 21.32 0.57
C SER A 206 1.48 20.84 1.92
N ALA A 207 1.35 21.64 2.97
CA ALA A 207 1.82 21.29 4.32
C ALA A 207 1.01 20.15 4.98
N ASN A 208 -0.19 19.86 4.46
CA ASN A 208 -1.11 18.85 4.99
C ASN A 208 -1.17 17.59 4.11
N LEU A 209 -0.47 17.57 2.98
CA LEU A 209 -0.37 16.38 2.13
C LEU A 209 0.42 15.30 2.87
N GLN A 210 -0.03 14.06 2.73
CA GLN A 210 0.55 12.92 3.41
C GLN A 210 1.15 11.95 2.37
N PRO A 211 2.48 11.79 2.30
CA PRO A 211 3.11 10.99 1.25
C PRO A 211 2.67 9.52 1.32
N ILE A 212 2.50 8.86 0.18
CA ILE A 212 2.17 7.43 0.12
C ILE A 212 3.38 6.71 -0.47
N THR A 213 4.13 5.97 0.35
CA THR A 213 5.33 5.22 -0.10
C THR A 213 5.14 3.70 -0.12
N ALA A 214 4.24 3.19 0.72
CA ALA A 214 3.88 1.79 0.75
C ALA A 214 3.07 1.40 -0.50
N LYS A 215 3.24 0.16 -0.97
CA LYS A 215 2.37 -0.41 -1.99
C LYS A 215 0.93 -0.48 -1.45
N PRO A 216 -0.09 -0.01 -2.19
CA PRO A 216 -1.48 -0.22 -1.81
C PRO A 216 -1.84 -1.71 -1.79
N GLN A 217 -2.94 -2.04 -1.12
CA GLN A 217 -3.59 -3.34 -1.21
C GLN A 217 -5.01 -3.14 -1.70
N VAL A 218 -5.50 -4.04 -2.55
CA VAL A 218 -6.84 -3.91 -3.13
C VAL A 218 -7.61 -5.22 -2.92
N GLY A 219 -8.91 -5.10 -2.69
CA GLY A 219 -9.80 -6.24 -2.55
C GLY A 219 -11.19 -5.95 -3.08
N LYS A 220 -12.00 -7.01 -3.14
CA LYS A 220 -13.43 -6.89 -3.42
C LYS A 220 -14.10 -6.06 -2.33
N VAL A 221 -15.12 -5.32 -2.72
CA VAL A 221 -15.98 -4.59 -1.80
C VAL A 221 -16.74 -5.53 -0.87
N GLY A 222 -17.14 -5.02 0.29
CA GLY A 222 -17.84 -5.77 1.34
C GLY A 222 -19.34 -5.47 1.39
N ALA A 223 -19.95 -5.80 2.52
CA ALA A 223 -21.37 -5.56 2.77
C ALA A 223 -21.74 -4.08 2.60
N GLY A 224 -22.87 -3.81 1.94
CA GLY A 224 -23.38 -2.45 1.70
C GLY A 224 -22.83 -1.75 0.46
N GLN A 225 -21.90 -2.39 -0.28
CA GLN A 225 -21.33 -1.86 -1.52
C GLN A 225 -21.81 -2.70 -2.71
N THR A 226 -22.14 -2.06 -3.83
CA THR A 226 -22.80 -2.70 -4.99
C THR A 226 -21.89 -2.97 -6.20
N GLY A 227 -20.58 -2.71 -6.08
CA GLY A 227 -19.62 -2.82 -7.18
C GLY A 227 -18.31 -2.09 -6.87
N GLY A 228 -17.34 -2.19 -7.78
CA GLY A 228 -16.03 -1.59 -7.60
C GLY A 228 -15.08 -2.37 -6.68
N LEU A 229 -14.08 -1.66 -6.15
CA LEU A 229 -12.98 -2.20 -5.35
C LEU A 229 -12.78 -1.38 -4.07
N MET A 230 -12.27 -2.02 -3.03
CA MET A 230 -11.74 -1.30 -1.86
C MET A 230 -10.21 -1.22 -1.95
N VAL A 231 -9.68 -0.01 -1.86
CA VAL A 231 -8.24 0.28 -1.93
C VAL A 231 -7.75 0.73 -0.55
N TYR A 232 -6.79 -0.03 -0.01
CA TYR A 232 -6.19 0.18 1.30
C TYR A 232 -4.76 0.69 1.16
N PHE A 233 -4.43 1.76 1.87
CA PHE A 233 -3.07 2.31 1.88
C PHE A 233 -2.83 3.11 3.16
N GLY A 234 -1.56 3.12 3.58
CA GLY A 234 -1.10 3.97 4.67
C GLY A 234 -0.21 5.08 4.15
N THR A 235 -0.23 6.21 4.85
CA THR A 235 0.66 7.34 4.55
C THR A 235 1.90 7.30 5.41
N GLY A 236 2.97 7.90 4.90
CA GLY A 236 4.28 7.93 5.51
C GLY A 236 5.41 7.84 4.49
N LYS A 237 6.53 8.48 4.84
CA LYS A 237 7.84 8.25 4.22
C LYS A 237 8.90 8.07 5.31
N TYR A 238 9.91 7.28 4.96
CA TYR A 238 11.03 6.94 5.84
C TYR A 238 12.22 6.46 4.99
N PHE A 239 12.72 7.36 4.14
CA PHE A 239 13.86 7.14 3.25
C PHE A 239 14.84 8.32 3.21
N GLU A 240 14.46 9.47 3.77
CA GLU A 240 15.32 10.64 3.94
C GLU A 240 15.73 10.78 5.42
N SER A 241 16.88 11.39 5.68
CA SER A 241 17.36 11.60 7.06
C SER A 241 16.39 12.44 7.92
N ALA A 242 15.71 13.41 7.30
CA ALA A 242 14.73 14.26 7.98
C ALA A 242 13.48 13.48 8.45
N ASP A 243 13.21 12.30 7.88
CA ASP A 243 12.03 11.52 8.21
C ASP A 243 12.04 11.02 9.67
N ILE A 244 13.22 10.93 10.27
CA ILE A 244 13.43 10.45 11.65
C ILE A 244 12.84 11.41 12.69
N SER A 245 12.78 12.71 12.40
CA SER A 245 12.33 13.74 13.35
C SER A 245 10.95 14.32 13.03
N THR A 246 10.32 13.94 11.91
CA THR A 246 9.00 14.48 11.54
C THR A 246 7.90 13.86 12.38
N THR A 247 6.98 14.68 12.88
CA THR A 247 5.82 14.24 13.68
C THR A 247 4.49 14.64 13.02
N GLN A 248 4.46 14.76 11.70
CA GLN A 248 3.22 15.04 10.97
C GLN A 248 2.31 13.80 11.07
N THR A 249 1.04 14.02 11.46
CA THR A 249 0.04 12.95 11.56
C THR A 249 0.00 12.18 10.26
N GLN A 250 0.07 10.86 10.34
CA GLN A 250 -0.17 9.96 9.21
C GLN A 250 -1.45 9.16 9.44
N THR A 251 -1.94 8.57 8.37
CA THR A 251 -3.28 7.99 8.32
C THR A 251 -3.24 6.66 7.57
N PHE A 252 -4.08 5.72 8.00
CA PHE A 252 -4.48 4.60 7.17
C PHE A 252 -5.85 4.85 6.53
N TYR A 253 -5.99 4.53 5.26
CA TYR A 253 -7.22 4.73 4.50
C TYR A 253 -7.72 3.41 3.93
N GLY A 254 -9.05 3.26 3.90
CA GLY A 254 -9.77 2.33 3.03
C GLY A 254 -10.73 3.13 2.15
N ILE A 255 -10.45 3.19 0.85
CA ILE A 255 -11.20 3.99 -0.13
C ILE A 255 -12.00 3.08 -1.04
N TRP A 256 -13.30 3.33 -1.15
CA TRP A 256 -14.18 2.66 -2.10
C TRP A 256 -14.05 3.31 -3.47
N ASP A 257 -13.34 2.63 -4.36
CA ASP A 257 -13.35 2.93 -5.78
C ASP A 257 -14.60 2.32 -6.41
N LYS A 258 -15.56 3.17 -6.79
CA LYS A 258 -16.79 2.76 -7.46
C LYS A 258 -16.62 2.52 -8.96
N CYS A 259 -15.51 2.97 -9.55
CA CYS A 259 -15.27 2.78 -10.97
C CYS A 259 -14.78 1.36 -11.22
N ASP A 260 -15.48 0.62 -12.06
CA ASP A 260 -15.12 -0.73 -12.45
C ASP A 260 -15.14 -0.92 -13.98
N LYS A 261 -14.68 -2.09 -14.44
CA LYS A 261 -14.58 -2.45 -15.86
C LYS A 261 -15.93 -2.44 -16.57
N THR A 262 -17.02 -2.52 -15.82
CA THR A 262 -18.40 -2.52 -16.32
C THR A 262 -19.05 -1.15 -16.31
N SER A 263 -18.38 -0.13 -15.77
CA SER A 263 -18.89 1.23 -15.65
C SER A 263 -18.94 1.90 -17.02
N SER A 264 -20.10 1.83 -17.68
CA SER A 264 -20.36 2.44 -18.99
C SER A 264 -20.23 3.97 -19.02
N ALA A 265 -20.27 4.61 -17.84
CA ALA A 265 -20.08 6.05 -17.68
C ALA A 265 -18.60 6.50 -17.57
N GLY A 266 -17.65 5.55 -17.54
CA GLY A 266 -16.24 5.83 -17.21
C GLY A 266 -16.01 6.15 -15.73
N CYS A 267 -14.76 6.41 -15.35
CA CYS A 267 -14.41 6.83 -14.00
C CYS A 267 -14.65 8.34 -13.82
N ASP A 268 -15.82 8.73 -13.30
CA ASP A 268 -16.11 10.12 -12.90
C ASP A 268 -16.34 10.22 -11.39
N GLY A 269 -15.92 11.34 -10.79
CA GLY A 269 -16.07 11.62 -9.36
C GLY A 269 -14.95 11.05 -8.49
N GLN A 270 -13.94 11.87 -8.22
CA GLN A 270 -12.93 11.61 -7.19
C GLN A 270 -13.60 11.45 -5.81
N VAL A 271 -13.07 10.57 -4.95
CA VAL A 271 -13.44 10.56 -3.54
C VAL A 271 -12.88 11.82 -2.88
N SER A 272 -13.74 12.77 -2.53
CA SER A 272 -13.32 14.12 -2.13
C SER A 272 -13.23 14.29 -0.61
N GLY A 273 -12.01 14.39 -0.11
CA GLY A 273 -11.72 14.76 1.28
C GLY A 273 -12.17 13.74 2.32
N ARG A 274 -11.98 14.09 3.60
CA ARG A 274 -12.34 13.23 4.75
C ARG A 274 -13.84 13.20 5.06
N GLY A 275 -14.59 14.20 4.59
CA GLY A 275 -16.04 14.27 4.79
C GLY A 275 -16.79 13.07 4.20
N SER A 276 -16.27 12.51 3.10
CA SER A 276 -16.81 11.31 2.48
C SER A 276 -16.46 10.01 3.21
N LEU A 277 -15.64 10.04 4.27
CA LEU A 277 -15.08 8.86 4.92
C LEU A 277 -15.46 8.77 6.41
N GLN A 278 -15.74 7.57 6.90
CA GLN A 278 -15.92 7.33 8.33
C GLN A 278 -14.58 7.41 9.06
N GLN A 279 -14.50 8.22 10.12
CA GLN A 279 -13.32 8.23 10.98
C GLN A 279 -13.29 7.00 11.88
N GLN A 280 -12.13 6.39 12.01
CA GLN A 280 -11.78 5.47 13.07
C GLN A 280 -10.70 6.10 13.95
N ALA A 281 -10.60 5.67 15.20
CA ALA A 281 -9.63 6.21 16.15
C ALA A 281 -8.99 5.11 16.99
N ILE A 282 -7.76 5.35 17.43
CA ILE A 282 -7.14 4.64 18.55
C ILE A 282 -7.75 5.21 19.82
N THR A 283 -8.51 4.40 20.54
CA THR A 283 -9.30 4.83 21.70
C THR A 283 -8.57 4.61 23.02
N GLN A 284 -7.70 3.59 23.08
CA GLN A 284 -6.97 3.23 24.30
C GLN A 284 -5.68 2.48 23.96
N GLU A 285 -4.63 2.72 24.74
CA GLU A 285 -3.43 1.90 24.82
C GLU A 285 -3.31 1.35 26.25
N LEU A 286 -2.99 0.06 26.39
CA LEU A 286 -2.88 -0.60 27.70
C LEU A 286 -1.93 -1.80 27.66
N ALA A 287 -1.56 -2.31 28.83
CA ALA A 287 -0.77 -3.53 28.96
C ALA A 287 -1.63 -4.68 29.52
N GLN A 288 -1.64 -5.84 28.84
CA GLN A 288 -2.30 -7.06 29.31
C GLN A 288 -1.57 -8.28 28.71
N GLY A 289 -1.44 -9.37 29.48
CA GLY A 289 -0.83 -10.60 28.97
C GLY A 289 0.65 -10.48 28.58
N GLY A 290 1.36 -9.49 29.14
CA GLY A 290 2.74 -9.19 28.74
C GLY A 290 2.87 -8.53 27.36
N PHE A 291 1.77 -7.96 26.82
CA PHE A 291 1.73 -7.21 25.59
C PHE A 291 1.24 -5.78 25.84
N ASN A 292 1.76 -4.82 25.07
CA ASN A 292 1.15 -3.51 24.91
C ASN A 292 0.16 -3.59 23.75
N LEU A 293 -1.09 -3.26 24.02
CA LEU A 293 -2.24 -3.45 23.14
C LEU A 293 -2.93 -2.12 22.84
N ARG A 294 -3.55 -2.04 21.67
CA ARG A 294 -4.42 -0.94 21.24
C ARG A 294 -5.85 -1.40 21.09
N LEU A 295 -6.77 -0.57 21.56
CA LEU A 295 -8.19 -0.68 21.25
C LEU A 295 -8.56 0.44 20.27
N THR A 296 -9.26 0.10 19.20
CA THR A 296 -9.77 1.08 18.23
C THR A 296 -11.28 1.18 18.28
N SER A 297 -11.83 2.23 17.66
CA SER A 297 -13.28 2.42 17.55
C SER A 297 -13.99 1.25 16.85
N ASN A 298 -15.25 1.04 17.21
CA ASN A 298 -16.14 0.05 16.60
C ASN A 298 -17.19 0.72 15.71
N CYS A 299 -16.75 1.59 14.81
CA CYS A 299 -17.67 2.36 13.96
C CYS A 299 -17.88 1.65 12.63
N THR A 300 -19.13 1.36 12.26
CA THR A 300 -19.47 0.87 10.93
C THR A 300 -19.40 2.00 9.89
N VAL A 301 -19.14 1.67 8.63
CA VAL A 301 -19.29 2.62 7.52
C VAL A 301 -20.68 2.48 6.91
N ASN A 302 -21.39 3.59 6.73
CA ASN A 302 -22.66 3.60 6.01
C ASN A 302 -22.45 3.91 4.52
N TYR A 303 -22.35 2.85 3.71
CA TYR A 303 -22.24 2.92 2.25
C TYR A 303 -23.58 3.19 1.52
N GLY A 304 -24.71 3.01 2.22
CA GLY A 304 -26.05 3.18 1.67
C GLY A 304 -26.46 4.65 1.57
N SER A 305 -27.59 4.91 0.92
CA SER A 305 -28.12 6.27 0.71
C SER A 305 -28.93 6.83 1.88
N THR A 306 -29.31 5.99 2.83
CA THR A 306 -30.12 6.36 4.00
C THR A 306 -29.27 6.41 5.27
N PRO A 307 -29.35 7.48 6.09
CA PRO A 307 -28.64 7.54 7.36
C PRO A 307 -29.00 6.38 8.29
N LEU A 308 -28.04 5.92 9.09
CA LEU A 308 -28.30 4.89 10.11
C LEU A 308 -29.18 5.46 11.23
N SER A 309 -30.07 4.63 11.78
CA SER A 309 -30.90 4.98 12.94
C SER A 309 -30.14 4.81 14.26
N GLY A 310 -30.44 5.65 15.25
CA GLY A 310 -29.90 5.54 16.61
C GLY A 310 -28.82 6.59 16.92
N ALA A 311 -28.63 6.84 18.21
CA ALA A 311 -27.58 7.73 18.68
C ALA A 311 -26.22 7.01 18.64
N VAL A 312 -25.20 7.69 18.12
CA VAL A 312 -23.81 7.23 18.12
C VAL A 312 -22.92 8.32 18.69
N SER A 313 -21.82 7.94 19.32
CA SER A 313 -20.80 8.87 19.82
C SER A 313 -19.63 8.96 18.83
N ALA A 314 -19.04 10.15 18.72
CA ALA A 314 -17.82 10.35 17.94
C ALA A 314 -16.72 9.35 18.39
N PRO A 315 -15.90 8.81 17.45
CA PRO A 315 -15.85 9.17 16.03
C PRO A 315 -16.94 8.52 15.16
N CYS A 316 -17.81 7.67 15.72
CA CYS A 316 -18.85 7.00 14.94
C CYS A 316 -19.88 8.01 14.41
N SER A 317 -20.41 7.73 13.22
CA SER A 317 -21.34 8.62 12.52
C SER A 317 -22.42 7.79 11.83
N THR A 318 -23.64 8.34 11.78
CA THR A 318 -24.76 7.75 11.04
C THR A 318 -24.84 8.22 9.59
N THR A 319 -23.98 9.17 9.18
CA THR A 319 -23.99 9.80 7.86
C THR A 319 -23.89 8.76 6.74
N ALA A 320 -24.83 8.85 5.80
CA ALA A 320 -24.93 8.01 4.61
C ALA A 320 -23.90 8.36 3.52
N ASN A 321 -23.89 7.57 2.45
CA ASN A 321 -23.09 7.77 1.24
C ASN A 321 -21.59 7.90 1.51
N ARG A 322 -21.08 7.22 2.53
CA ARG A 322 -19.64 7.16 2.77
C ARG A 322 -18.98 6.36 1.66
N LEU A 323 -17.77 6.76 1.30
CA LEU A 323 -16.95 6.14 0.26
C LEU A 323 -15.68 5.51 0.86
N GLY A 324 -15.76 5.11 2.13
CA GLY A 324 -14.63 4.50 2.82
C GLY A 324 -14.49 4.95 4.26
N TRP A 325 -13.28 4.78 4.77
CA TRP A 325 -12.90 5.08 6.14
C TRP A 325 -11.43 5.48 6.24
N TYR A 326 -11.07 6.10 7.36
CA TYR A 326 -9.69 6.44 7.67
C TYR A 326 -9.40 6.32 9.17
N MET A 327 -8.14 6.12 9.54
CA MET A 327 -7.66 6.12 10.93
C MET A 327 -6.39 6.95 11.02
N ASP A 328 -6.43 8.05 11.76
CA ASP A 328 -5.22 8.81 12.09
C ASP A 328 -4.43 8.11 13.19
N PHE A 329 -3.11 8.17 13.11
CA PHE A 329 -2.21 7.63 14.13
C PHE A 329 -1.91 8.64 15.23
N ILE A 330 -2.97 9.03 15.94
CA ILE A 330 -2.91 9.90 17.10
C ILE A 330 -2.99 9.03 18.35
N GLN A 331 -2.00 9.16 19.24
CA GLN A 331 -1.93 8.34 20.44
C GLN A 331 -2.91 8.85 21.51
N PRO A 332 -3.65 7.94 22.17
CA PRO A 332 -4.48 8.29 23.30
C PRO A 332 -3.62 8.75 24.48
N GLY A 333 -4.22 9.48 25.41
CA GLY A 333 -3.52 9.92 26.62
C GLY A 333 -3.11 8.74 27.47
N SER A 334 -1.90 8.81 28.05
CA SER A 334 -1.40 7.88 29.07
C SER A 334 -0.80 8.68 30.23
N SER A 335 -0.32 7.99 31.27
CA SER A 335 0.35 8.66 32.41
C SER A 335 1.57 9.49 31.99
N ASN A 336 2.20 9.14 30.87
CA ASN A 336 3.44 9.77 30.38
C ASN A 336 3.27 10.46 29.03
N LEU A 337 2.06 10.49 28.46
CA LEU A 337 1.80 11.04 27.14
C LEU A 337 0.49 11.83 27.15
N PRO A 338 0.49 13.13 26.80
CA PRO A 338 -0.73 13.91 26.69
C PRO A 338 -1.73 13.26 25.73
N ALA A 339 -3.02 13.44 26.00
CA ALA A 339 -4.05 13.00 25.06
C ALA A 339 -3.90 13.70 23.71
N ASN A 340 -4.12 12.94 22.64
CA ASN A 340 -3.97 13.39 21.26
C ASN A 340 -2.52 13.75 20.87
N SER A 341 -1.54 13.04 21.43
CA SER A 341 -0.15 13.20 21.03
C SER A 341 0.10 12.61 19.64
N ASP A 342 0.96 13.26 18.86
CA ASP A 342 1.40 12.79 17.56
C ASP A 342 2.88 12.44 17.60
N LEU A 343 3.18 11.14 17.61
CA LEU A 343 4.53 10.62 17.63
C LEU A 343 5.13 10.43 16.23
N GLY A 344 4.48 10.94 15.17
CA GLY A 344 4.91 10.72 13.79
C GLY A 344 4.79 9.27 13.34
N GLU A 345 3.88 8.52 13.97
CA GLU A 345 3.56 7.15 13.60
C GLU A 345 3.09 7.08 12.14
N ARG A 346 3.61 6.14 11.36
CA ARG A 346 3.41 6.10 9.90
C ARG A 346 3.49 4.70 9.32
N ILE A 347 3.11 4.56 8.05
CA ILE A 347 3.18 3.30 7.31
C ILE A 347 4.10 3.43 6.10
N VAL A 348 5.06 2.52 6.04
CA VAL A 348 6.02 2.39 4.92
C VAL A 348 6.11 0.96 4.39
N SER A 349 5.25 0.07 4.88
CA SER A 349 5.13 -1.32 4.46
C SER A 349 3.74 -1.58 3.88
N ALA A 350 3.65 -2.47 2.90
CA ALA A 350 2.38 -2.83 2.27
C ALA A 350 1.44 -3.50 3.28
N PRO A 351 0.15 -3.11 3.33
CA PRO A 351 -0.85 -3.83 4.11
C PRO A 351 -1.20 -5.18 3.47
N ILE A 352 -1.78 -6.09 4.25
CA ILE A 352 -2.21 -7.42 3.84
C ILE A 352 -3.71 -7.52 4.08
N LEU A 353 -4.48 -7.81 3.02
CA LEU A 353 -5.90 -8.12 3.11
C LEU A 353 -6.06 -9.64 3.23
N ARG A 354 -6.65 -10.11 4.32
CA ARG A 354 -6.83 -11.54 4.60
C ARG A 354 -8.08 -11.79 5.43
N ASP A 355 -8.94 -12.70 4.98
CA ASP A 355 -10.11 -13.20 5.71
C ASP A 355 -11.02 -12.12 6.33
N GLY A 356 -11.33 -11.09 5.55
CA GLY A 356 -12.18 -9.97 5.98
C GLY A 356 -11.49 -8.95 6.90
N ARG A 357 -10.17 -9.07 7.09
CA ARG A 357 -9.34 -8.18 7.91
C ARG A 357 -8.30 -7.49 7.05
N ILE A 358 -7.98 -6.26 7.41
CA ILE A 358 -6.81 -5.55 6.91
C ILE A 358 -5.75 -5.54 8.00
N ILE A 359 -4.60 -6.12 7.68
CA ILE A 359 -3.44 -6.27 8.56
C ILE A 359 -2.38 -5.29 8.08
N PHE A 360 -1.84 -4.46 8.97
CA PHE A 360 -0.76 -3.55 8.60
C PHE A 360 0.18 -3.31 9.76
N THR A 361 1.41 -2.91 9.44
CA THR A 361 2.41 -2.56 10.44
C THR A 361 2.73 -1.08 10.35
N THR A 362 2.73 -0.40 11.49
CA THR A 362 3.17 0.98 11.61
C THR A 362 4.62 1.06 12.09
N LEU A 363 5.20 2.24 11.96
CA LEU A 363 6.53 2.62 12.45
C LEU A 363 6.37 3.94 13.20
N ILE A 364 6.97 4.03 14.38
CA ILE A 364 7.13 5.26 15.16
C ILE A 364 8.63 5.53 15.18
N PRO A 365 9.13 6.51 14.40
CA PRO A 365 10.55 6.86 14.40
C PRO A 365 11.04 7.29 15.78
N SER A 366 12.32 7.06 16.05
CA SER A 366 12.99 7.59 17.23
C SER A 366 14.31 8.25 16.82
N THR A 367 14.57 9.42 17.39
CA THR A 367 15.85 10.14 17.24
C THR A 367 16.92 9.64 18.22
N ASP A 368 16.54 8.82 19.21
CA ASP A 368 17.48 8.24 20.16
C ASP A 368 18.36 7.18 19.46
N PRO A 369 19.69 7.37 19.38
CA PRO A 369 20.59 6.43 18.74
C PRO A 369 20.66 5.07 19.44
N CYS A 370 20.23 4.96 20.70
CA CYS A 370 20.16 3.71 21.45
C CYS A 370 18.93 2.88 21.09
N THR A 371 17.95 3.49 20.40
CA THR A 371 16.81 2.77 19.84
C THR A 371 17.16 2.29 18.44
N PHE A 372 16.68 1.11 18.08
CA PHE A 372 16.91 0.51 16.75
C PHE A 372 16.05 1.20 15.67
N GLY A 373 16.14 2.53 15.55
CA GLY A 373 15.36 3.39 14.66
C GLY A 373 13.95 3.74 15.14
N GLY A 374 13.43 3.04 16.16
CA GLY A 374 12.10 3.27 16.73
C GLY A 374 11.34 1.98 17.06
N THR A 375 10.02 2.09 17.14
CA THR A 375 9.10 0.97 17.40
C THR A 375 7.98 0.95 16.37
N GLY A 376 6.97 0.10 16.55
CA GLY A 376 5.82 0.00 15.65
C GLY A 376 4.73 -0.88 16.23
N TRP A 377 3.58 -0.88 15.56
CA TRP A 377 2.43 -1.71 15.92
C TRP A 377 2.06 -2.64 14.79
N LEU A 378 1.73 -3.89 15.13
CA LEU A 378 0.94 -4.76 14.26
C LEU A 378 -0.53 -4.43 14.50
N MET A 379 -1.23 -3.98 13.47
CA MET A 379 -2.63 -3.56 13.53
C MET A 379 -3.51 -4.52 12.71
N GLU A 380 -4.69 -4.82 13.24
CA GLU A 380 -5.70 -5.65 12.59
C GLU A 380 -7.09 -5.03 12.76
N LEU A 381 -7.72 -4.70 11.64
CA LEU A 381 -9.04 -4.07 11.60
C LEU A 381 -9.95 -4.80 10.61
N GLY A 382 -11.26 -4.66 10.78
CA GLY A 382 -12.23 -5.13 9.78
C GLY A 382 -12.00 -4.40 8.46
N SER A 383 -11.85 -5.15 7.36
CA SER A 383 -11.46 -4.55 6.08
C SER A 383 -12.54 -3.64 5.49
N THR A 384 -13.82 -3.94 5.73
CA THR A 384 -14.93 -3.15 5.17
C THR A 384 -15.03 -1.77 5.81
N SER A 385 -14.87 -1.64 7.13
CA SER A 385 -15.12 -0.36 7.83
C SER A 385 -13.93 0.21 8.60
N GLY A 386 -12.84 -0.54 8.76
CA GLY A 386 -11.75 -0.18 9.66
C GLY A 386 -12.12 -0.29 11.14
N GLN A 387 -13.28 -0.88 11.45
CA GLN A 387 -13.72 -1.09 12.83
C GLN A 387 -12.88 -2.16 13.52
N ARG A 388 -12.82 -2.09 14.84
CA ARG A 388 -12.32 -3.17 15.70
C ARG A 388 -12.99 -4.51 15.37
N LEU A 389 -12.22 -5.59 15.40
CA LEU A 389 -12.75 -6.94 15.15
C LEU A 389 -13.73 -7.36 16.25
N GLY A 390 -14.67 -8.25 15.89
CA GLY A 390 -15.66 -8.78 16.85
C GLY A 390 -15.13 -9.95 17.69
N TRP A 391 -13.90 -10.38 17.47
CA TRP A 391 -13.26 -11.53 18.12
C TRP A 391 -11.78 -11.23 18.34
N ALA A 392 -11.14 -11.94 19.27
CA ALA A 392 -9.73 -11.77 19.56
C ALA A 392 -8.85 -12.18 18.35
N PRO A 393 -7.95 -11.30 17.86
CA PRO A 393 -7.04 -11.67 16.79
C PRO A 393 -5.86 -12.52 17.28
N TRP A 394 -5.41 -12.36 18.53
CA TRP A 394 -4.19 -12.97 19.05
C TRP A 394 -4.44 -13.73 20.35
N ASP A 395 -3.62 -14.74 20.60
CA ASP A 395 -3.46 -15.38 21.91
C ASP A 395 -2.63 -14.44 22.79
N ILE A 396 -3.29 -13.69 23.68
CA ILE A 396 -2.64 -12.74 24.58
C ILE A 396 -2.37 -13.33 25.96
N ASN A 397 -3.03 -14.43 26.32
CA ASN A 397 -2.85 -15.09 27.61
C ASN A 397 -1.76 -16.19 27.57
N GLY A 398 -1.35 -16.62 26.38
CA GLY A 398 -0.28 -17.59 26.13
C GLY A 398 -0.70 -19.05 26.33
N ASP A 399 -1.99 -19.37 26.31
CA ASP A 399 -2.50 -20.73 26.54
C ASP A 399 -2.58 -21.58 25.25
N GLY A 400 -2.21 -21.01 24.11
CA GLY A 400 -2.22 -21.65 22.80
C GLY A 400 -3.59 -21.70 22.15
N LYS A 401 -4.61 -21.04 22.72
CA LYS A 401 -5.95 -20.89 22.16
C LYS A 401 -6.24 -19.41 21.92
N ILE A 402 -7.21 -19.15 21.05
CA ILE A 402 -7.67 -17.80 20.77
C ILE A 402 -9.17 -17.79 21.00
N ASP A 403 -9.58 -17.30 22.16
CA ASP A 403 -10.96 -17.33 22.62
C ASP A 403 -11.35 -16.05 23.39
N SER A 404 -12.43 -16.12 24.18
CA SER A 404 -12.92 -14.97 24.95
C SER A 404 -11.95 -14.50 26.05
N ASN A 405 -11.02 -15.35 26.49
CA ASN A 405 -10.00 -14.99 27.48
C ASN A 405 -8.91 -14.09 26.89
N ASP A 406 -8.89 -13.94 25.57
CA ASP A 406 -7.98 -13.04 24.85
C ASP A 406 -8.57 -11.65 24.59
N LEU A 407 -9.73 -11.37 25.16
CA LEU A 407 -10.35 -10.06 25.14
C LEU A 407 -9.78 -9.16 26.25
N VAL A 408 -9.87 -7.86 26.01
CA VAL A 408 -9.47 -6.81 26.96
C VAL A 408 -10.71 -6.19 27.56
N THR A 409 -10.69 -5.93 28.87
CA THR A 409 -11.79 -5.19 29.53
C THR A 409 -11.60 -3.69 29.35
N SER A 410 -12.58 -3.01 28.75
CA SER A 410 -12.63 -1.56 28.60
C SER A 410 -14.06 -1.05 28.82
N GLY A 411 -14.22 -0.05 29.71
CA GLY A 411 -15.55 0.49 30.04
C GLY A 411 -16.55 -0.54 30.54
N GLY A 412 -16.08 -1.58 31.26
CA GLY A 412 -16.91 -2.69 31.75
C GLY A 412 -17.31 -3.72 30.69
N SER A 413 -16.84 -3.60 29.45
CA SER A 413 -17.09 -4.55 28.36
C SER A 413 -15.81 -5.29 27.94
N SER A 414 -15.94 -6.56 27.56
CA SER A 414 -14.84 -7.31 26.93
C SER A 414 -14.79 -7.00 25.44
N VAL A 415 -13.65 -6.53 24.95
CA VAL A 415 -13.45 -6.10 23.56
C VAL A 415 -12.16 -6.64 22.99
N ALA A 416 -12.12 -6.89 21.68
CA ALA A 416 -10.93 -7.41 21.01
C ALA A 416 -9.83 -6.34 20.91
N PRO A 417 -8.55 -6.67 21.16
CA PRO A 417 -7.47 -5.77 20.80
C PRO A 417 -7.37 -5.62 19.27
N SER A 418 -7.06 -4.41 18.80
CA SER A 418 -6.89 -4.06 17.39
C SER A 418 -5.43 -3.81 17.01
N GLY A 419 -4.55 -3.66 17.99
CA GLY A 419 -3.12 -3.49 17.77
C GLY A 419 -2.28 -4.13 18.85
N LYS A 420 -1.10 -4.60 18.46
CA LYS A 420 -0.08 -5.20 19.33
C LYS A 420 1.25 -4.51 19.06
N GLN A 421 1.86 -3.91 20.09
CA GLN A 421 3.14 -3.24 19.92
C GLN A 421 4.23 -4.29 19.69
N SER A 422 5.12 -4.00 18.74
CA SER A 422 6.28 -4.85 18.46
C SER A 422 7.23 -4.91 19.65
N LYS A 423 7.68 -6.12 19.99
CA LYS A 423 8.75 -6.35 20.97
C LYS A 423 10.14 -6.29 20.35
N VAL A 424 10.23 -6.20 19.02
CA VAL A 424 11.48 -6.29 18.24
C VAL A 424 11.80 -5.00 17.47
N GLY A 425 11.21 -3.87 17.86
CA GLY A 425 11.42 -2.55 17.23
C GLY A 425 10.54 -2.34 16.00
N ILE A 426 11.07 -1.70 14.96
CA ILE A 426 10.32 -1.47 13.71
C ILE A 426 10.13 -2.80 12.99
N ILE A 427 8.88 -3.16 12.72
CA ILE A 427 8.50 -4.36 11.96
C ILE A 427 8.00 -3.99 10.57
N LYS A 428 8.12 -4.94 9.63
CA LYS A 428 7.51 -4.86 8.30
C LYS A 428 6.32 -5.81 8.22
N ALA A 429 5.61 -5.76 7.09
CA ALA A 429 4.53 -6.69 6.77
C ALA A 429 4.92 -8.14 7.12
N PRO A 430 4.14 -8.83 7.96
CA PRO A 430 4.49 -10.15 8.48
C PRO A 430 4.49 -11.21 7.36
N GLY A 431 5.32 -12.25 7.53
CA GLY A 431 5.09 -13.53 6.88
C GLY A 431 4.02 -14.30 7.63
N ILE A 432 3.00 -14.80 6.95
CA ILE A 432 1.88 -15.53 7.56
C ILE A 432 1.95 -16.99 7.15
N ILE A 433 1.98 -17.89 8.13
CA ILE A 433 1.93 -19.34 7.93
C ILE A 433 0.63 -19.87 8.53
N SER A 434 -0.23 -20.45 7.69
CA SER A 434 -1.47 -21.08 8.15
C SER A 434 -1.21 -22.50 8.66
N ALA A 435 -1.76 -22.82 9.83
CA ALA A 435 -1.65 -24.09 10.53
C ALA A 435 -3.04 -24.63 10.92
N GLY A 436 -3.99 -24.61 9.98
CA GLY A 436 -5.35 -25.10 10.21
C GLY A 436 -6.26 -23.98 10.74
N THR A 437 -6.67 -24.06 12.01
CA THR A 437 -7.52 -23.05 12.67
C THR A 437 -6.72 -21.88 13.24
N GLN A 438 -5.40 -21.97 13.20
CA GLN A 438 -4.46 -20.96 13.69
C GLN A 438 -3.53 -20.50 12.58
N GLU A 439 -2.99 -19.30 12.73
CA GLU A 439 -1.93 -18.74 11.90
C GLU A 439 -0.77 -18.26 12.75
N TYR A 440 0.43 -18.35 12.19
CA TYR A 440 1.65 -17.83 12.79
C TYR A 440 2.15 -16.67 11.95
N LYS A 441 2.18 -15.48 12.57
CA LYS A 441 2.77 -14.27 12.00
C LYS A 441 4.22 -14.16 12.44
N TYR A 442 5.12 -14.15 11.47
CA TYR A 442 6.54 -13.94 11.66
C TYR A 442 6.90 -12.52 11.26
N THR A 443 7.42 -11.74 12.21
CA THR A 443 7.91 -10.38 11.99
C THR A 443 9.39 -10.31 12.34
N SER A 444 10.20 -9.87 11.38
CA SER A 444 11.59 -9.48 11.65
C SER A 444 11.61 -8.00 12.05
N GLY A 445 12.25 -7.70 13.18
CA GLY A 445 12.35 -6.34 13.71
C GLY A 445 13.68 -5.66 13.43
N SER A 446 13.73 -4.34 13.60
CA SER A 446 14.96 -3.55 13.47
C SER A 446 16.02 -3.84 14.53
N THR A 447 15.64 -4.51 15.62
CA THR A 447 16.57 -5.08 16.62
C THR A 447 17.42 -6.24 16.09
N GLY A 448 17.07 -6.80 14.93
CA GLY A 448 17.65 -8.04 14.40
C GLY A 448 16.97 -9.32 14.90
N SER A 449 16.02 -9.19 15.83
CA SER A 449 15.27 -10.31 16.39
C SER A 449 14.00 -10.63 15.58
N LEU A 450 13.50 -11.86 15.77
CA LEU A 450 12.23 -12.33 15.22
C LEU A 450 11.16 -12.32 16.32
N GLU A 451 9.96 -11.89 15.98
CA GLU A 451 8.77 -12.07 16.82
C GLU A 451 7.78 -12.98 16.10
N VAL A 452 7.22 -13.93 16.85
CA VAL A 452 6.17 -14.85 16.38
C VAL A 452 4.89 -14.50 17.13
N THR A 453 3.80 -14.32 16.39
CA THR A 453 2.48 -14.06 16.95
C THR A 453 1.52 -15.14 16.51
N LEU A 454 0.88 -15.81 17.47
CA LEU A 454 -0.22 -16.74 17.22
C LEU A 454 -1.49 -15.93 16.95
N GLU A 455 -2.18 -16.24 15.85
CA GLU A 455 -3.35 -15.52 15.36
C GLU A 455 -4.48 -16.47 14.97
N SER A 456 -5.73 -15.99 15.06
CA SER A 456 -6.91 -16.72 14.60
C SER A 456 -7.00 -16.74 13.08
N ALA A 457 -7.26 -17.91 12.47
CA ALA A 457 -7.27 -18.09 11.01
C ALA A 457 -8.52 -17.56 10.27
N GLY A 458 -9.15 -16.49 10.75
CA GLY A 458 -10.33 -15.91 10.09
C GLY A 458 -11.57 -16.82 10.10
N ILE A 459 -12.61 -16.40 9.37
CA ILE A 459 -13.93 -17.08 9.30
C ILE A 459 -14.12 -17.84 7.97
N SER A 460 -13.12 -18.53 7.40
CA SER A 460 -13.42 -19.66 6.48
C SER A 460 -12.23 -20.60 6.22
N SER A 461 -12.48 -21.87 6.56
CA SER A 461 -11.91 -23.16 6.11
C SER A 461 -10.61 -23.20 5.27
N GLY A 462 -9.52 -23.63 5.91
CA GLY A 462 -8.74 -24.79 5.48
C GLY A 462 -7.79 -24.63 4.27
N ARG A 463 -6.76 -25.50 4.27
CA ARG A 463 -5.76 -25.64 3.20
C ARG A 463 -6.45 -25.98 1.87
N LYS A 464 -6.55 -25.03 0.94
CA LYS A 464 -6.89 -25.35 -0.46
C LYS A 464 -5.61 -25.87 -1.14
N ALA A 465 -5.70 -27.09 -1.64
CA ALA A 465 -4.62 -28.02 -1.99
C ALA A 465 -3.38 -27.41 -2.68
N TRP A 466 -2.22 -27.99 -2.40
CA TRP A 466 -1.02 -27.88 -3.25
C TRP A 466 -0.83 -29.21 -4.00
N ARG A 467 -0.45 -29.14 -5.28
CA ARG A 467 -0.05 -30.29 -6.10
C ARG A 467 1.46 -30.22 -6.29
N GLN A 468 2.17 -31.26 -5.86
CA GLN A 468 3.57 -31.45 -6.23
C GLN A 468 3.64 -31.76 -7.73
N LEU A 469 4.38 -30.96 -8.49
CA LEU A 469 4.83 -31.39 -9.81
C LEU A 469 6.09 -32.25 -9.57
N ARG A 470 6.05 -33.50 -10.03
CA ARG A 470 7.22 -34.38 -10.09
C ARG A 470 7.93 -34.18 -11.41
#